data_AF-A0A525D3Q5-F1
#
_entry.id   AF-A0A525D3Q5-F1
#
_cell.length_a   1.000
_cell.length_b   1.000
_cell.length_c   1.000
_cell.angle_alpha   90.00
_cell.angle_beta   90.00
_cell.angle_gamma   90.00
#
_symmetry.space_group_name_H-M   'P 1'
#
loop_
_entity.id
_entity.type
_entity.pdbx_description
1 polymer ?
#
loop_
_entity_poly.entity_id
_entity_poly.type
_entity_poly.pdbx_seq_one_letter_code
_entity_poly.pdbx_strand_id
1 'polypeptide(L)' 'MEMGIKYECKNNNCSYPGMTQFEISFHPEAIMDQNNLAEIFCPFCKKKMFLSIPIETVRDLPATRTNA' A
#
# COMPACT_ATOMS: atom_id res chain seq x y z
N MET A 1 -0.83 10.07 -13.44
CA MET A 1 -1.41 9.45 -12.23
C MET A 1 -0.31 8.56 -11.67
N GLU A 2 0.29 8.93 -10.53
CA GLU A 2 1.36 8.11 -9.94
C GLU A 2 0.80 6.73 -9.57
N MET A 3 1.39 5.69 -10.16
CA MET A 3 1.00 4.30 -9.92
C MET A 3 1.74 3.77 -8.69
N GLY A 4 1.28 4.16 -7.50
CA GLY A 4 1.77 3.65 -6.23
C GLY A 4 1.03 2.39 -5.78
N ILE A 5 1.71 1.51 -5.04
CA ILE A 5 1.09 0.37 -4.36
C ILE A 5 0.37 0.90 -3.13
N LYS A 6 -0.95 0.75 -3.11
CA LYS A 6 -1.83 1.29 -2.06
C LYS A 6 -2.16 0.25 -1.01
N TYR A 7 -2.11 0.67 0.25
CA TYR A 7 -2.58 -0.09 1.40
C TYR A 7 -3.67 0.69 2.12
N GLU A 8 -4.72 -0.01 2.53
CA GLU A 8 -5.88 0.52 3.25
C GLU A 8 -6.04 -0.13 4.62
N CYS A 9 -6.48 0.69 5.59
CA CYS A 9 -6.86 0.24 6.91
C CYS A 9 -8.36 -0.13 6.94
N LYS A 10 -8.65 -1.44 7.00
CA LYS A 10 -10.03 -1.98 7.05
C LYS A 10 -10.65 -2.05 8.45
N ASN A 11 -9.97 -1.54 9.47
CA ASN A 11 -10.52 -1.55 10.82
C ASN A 11 -11.61 -0.48 10.96
N ASN A 12 -12.86 -0.90 11.17
CA ASN A 12 -14.00 0.01 11.36
C ASN A 12 -13.88 0.90 12.61
N ASN A 13 -13.12 0.46 13.61
CA ASN A 13 -12.86 1.21 14.84
C ASN A 13 -11.54 2.00 14.74
N CYS A 14 -11.16 2.44 13.54
CA CYS A 14 -9.96 3.25 13.33
C CYS A 14 -10.20 4.69 13.80
N SER A 15 -9.27 5.25 14.57
CA SER A 15 -9.34 6.65 15.03
C SER A 15 -8.82 7.65 13.99
N TYR A 16 -8.79 7.29 12.71
CA TYR A 16 -8.40 8.21 11.65
C TYR A 16 -9.49 9.28 11.48
N PRO A 17 -9.16 10.58 11.53
CA PRO A 17 -10.17 11.65 11.49
C PRO A 17 -10.74 11.94 10.09
N GLY A 18 -10.26 11.24 9.05
CA GLY A 18 -10.75 11.43 7.68
C GLY A 18 -12.13 10.84 7.43
N MET A 19 -12.79 11.28 6.37
CA MET A 19 -14.11 10.78 5.96
C MET A 19 -14.06 9.36 5.37
N THR A 20 -12.90 8.92 4.90
CA THR A 20 -12.66 7.59 4.32
C THR A 20 -11.71 6.78 5.17
N GLN A 21 -11.50 5.51 4.81
CA GLN A 21 -10.46 4.69 5.44
C GLN A 21 -9.08 5.32 5.24
N PHE A 22 -8.19 5.10 6.21
CA PHE A 22 -6.80 5.55 6.10
C PHE A 22 -6.08 4.72 5.02
N GLU A 23 -5.43 5.42 4.09
CA GLU A 23 -4.63 4.84 3.02
C GLU A 23 -3.18 5.34 3.08
N ILE A 24 -2.25 4.48 2.68
CA ILE A 24 -0.86 4.84 2.40
C ILE A 24 -0.47 4.29 1.03
N SER A 25 0.30 5.07 0.28
CA SER A 25 0.82 4.68 -1.02
C SER A 25 2.34 4.60 -0.96
N PHE A 26 2.91 3.54 -1.51
CA PHE A 26 4.36 3.40 -1.69
C PHE A 26 4.68 3.45 -3.18
N HIS A 27 5.82 4.06 -3.51
CA HIS A 27 6.38 3.91 -4.84
C HIS A 27 6.71 2.43 -5.08
N PRO A 28 6.49 1.90 -6.31
CA PRO A 28 6.82 0.51 -6.62
C PRO A 28 8.28 0.16 -6.28
N GLU A 29 9.21 1.11 -6.46
CA GLU A 29 10.63 0.93 -6.16
C GLU A 29 10.94 0.76 -4.67
N ALA A 30 10.04 1.22 -3.78
CA ALA A 30 10.16 1.01 -2.34
C ALA A 30 9.79 -0.42 -1.91
N ILE A 31 9.21 -1.22 -2.81
CA ILE A 31 8.77 -2.59 -2.57
C ILE A 31 9.49 -3.50 -3.56
N MET A 32 10.63 -4.06 -3.14
CA MET A 32 11.48 -4.89 -4.00
C MET A 32 10.77 -6.18 -4.46
N ASP A 33 10.06 -6.84 -3.53
CA ASP A 33 9.17 -7.96 -3.81
C ASP A 33 8.18 -8.16 -2.63
N GLN A 34 7.21 -9.08 -2.79
CA GLN A 34 6.17 -9.34 -1.77
C GLN A 34 6.69 -10.03 -0.51
N ASN A 35 7.89 -10.63 -0.55
CA ASN A 35 8.52 -11.29 0.58
C ASN A 35 9.45 -10.35 1.36
N ASN A 36 9.85 -9.24 0.75
CA ASN A 36 10.71 -8.21 1.32
C ASN A 36 9.95 -7.03 1.94
N LEU A 37 8.61 -7.06 1.92
CA LEU A 37 7.82 -6.02 2.55
C LEU A 37 7.52 -6.35 4.01
N ALA A 38 8.01 -5.49 4.91
CA ALA A 38 7.59 -5.54 6.31
C ALA A 38 6.07 -5.36 6.43
N GLU A 39 5.45 -6.07 7.37
CA GLU A 39 4.03 -5.93 7.62
C GLU A 39 3.66 -4.47 7.97
N ILE A 40 2.71 -3.88 7.24
CA ILE A 40 2.34 -2.48 7.41
C ILE A 40 1.22 -2.36 8.44
N PHE A 41 1.38 -1.45 9.39
CA PHE A 41 0.41 -1.16 10.45
C PHE A 41 -0.13 0.26 10.33
N CYS A 42 -1.43 0.41 10.54
CA CYS A 42 -2.11 1.70 10.56
C CYS A 42 -1.59 2.54 11.74
N PRO A 43 -1.14 3.79 11.52
CA PRO A 43 -0.59 4.62 12.58
C PRO A 43 -1.65 5.03 13.62
N PHE A 44 -2.93 5.01 13.25
CA PHE A 44 -4.05 5.42 14.10
C PHE A 44 -4.53 4.31 15.04
N CYS A 45 -4.73 3.08 14.52
CA CYS A 45 -5.31 1.99 15.31
C CYS A 45 -4.36 0.80 15.53
N LYS A 46 -3.13 0.86 15.00
CA LYS A 46 -2.10 -0.18 15.10
C LYS A 46 -2.52 -1.55 14.57
N LYS A 47 -3.57 -1.61 13.73
CA LYS A 47 -4.00 -2.82 13.03
C LYS A 47 -3.29 -2.95 11.70
N LYS A 48 -3.08 -4.20 11.29
CA LYS A 48 -2.53 -4.55 9.98
C LYS A 48 -3.32 -3.87 8.85
N MET A 49 -2.59 -3.35 7.87
CA MET A 49 -3.15 -2.80 6.64
C MET A 49 -3.09 -3.83 5.50
N PHE A 50 -3.95 -3.64 4.49
CA PHE A 50 -4.13 -4.57 3.39
C PHE A 50 -3.98 -3.85 2.06
N LEU A 51 -3.52 -4.54 1.02
CA LEU A 51 -3.50 -3.98 -0.33
C LEU A 51 -4.90 -3.54 -0.75
N SER A 52 -5.01 -2.31 -1.28
CA SER A 52 -6.27 -1.74 -1.78
C SER A 52 -6.66 -2.29 -3.17
N ILE A 53 -5.72 -2.92 -3.89
CA ILE A 53 -5.94 -3.54 -5.20
C ILE A 53 -5.46 -5.01 -5.22
N PRO A 54 -6.04 -5.87 -6.09
CA PRO A 54 -5.58 -7.24 -6.26
C PRO A 54 -4.09 -7.32 -6.61
N ILE A 55 -3.40 -8.33 -6.09
CA ILE A 55 -1.96 -8.53 -6.30
C ILE A 55 -1.58 -8.70 -7.79
N GLU A 56 -2.50 -9.24 -8.59
CA GLU A 56 -2.31 -9.46 -10.02
C GLU A 56 -2.05 -8.15 -10.76
N THR A 57 -2.77 -7.07 -10.42
CA THR A 57 -2.53 -5.75 -11.00
C THR A 57 -1.25 -5.08 -10.51
N VAL A 58 -0.62 -5.59 -9.44
CA VAL A 58 0.67 -5.10 -8.94
C VAL A 58 1.84 -5.76 -9.68
N ARG A 59 1.70 -7.03 -10.10
CA ARG A 59 2.76 -7.74 -10.85
C ARG A 59 2.90 -7.25 -12.28
N ASP A 60 1.81 -6.74 -12.85
CA ASP A 60 1.78 -6.13 -14.18
C ASP A 60 2.14 -4.64 -14.15
N LEU A 61 2.44 -4.06 -12.97
CA LEU A 61 3.01 -2.73 -12.91
C LEU A 61 4.37 -2.77 -13.61
N PRO A 62 4.58 -1.97 -14.66
CA PRO A 62 5.88 -1.89 -15.27
C PRO A 62 6.83 -1.37 -14.20
N ALA A 63 7.73 -2.24 -13.70
CA ALA A 63 8.93 -1.80 -13.01
C ALA A 63 9.54 -0.76 -13.94
N THR A 64 9.53 0.49 -13.51
CA THR A 64 9.94 1.65 -14.31
C THR A 64 11.34 1.30 -14.82
N ARG A 65 11.42 0.93 -16.12
CA ARG A 65 12.70 0.68 -16.79
C ARG A 65 13.37 2.03 -16.86
N THR A 66 14.09 2.40 -15.80
CA THR A 66 15.07 3.46 -15.87
C THR A 66 16.20 2.91 -16.73
N ASN A 67 16.15 3.20 -18.02
CA ASN A 67 17.30 3.06 -18.90
C ASN A 67 18.39 3.97 -18.31
N ALA A 68 19.42 3.34 -17.73
CA ALA A 68 20.70 3.97 -17.48
C ALA A 68 21.50 4.07 -18.80
#